data_AF-A0A920MNV7-F1
#
_entry.id   AF-A0A920MNV7-F1
#
_cell.length_a   1.000
_cell.length_b   1.000
_cell.length_c   1.000
_cell.angle_alpha   90.00
_cell.angle_beta   90.00
_cell.angle_gamma   90.00
#
_symmetry.space_group_name_H-M   'P 1'
#
loop_
_entity.id
_entity.type
_entity.pdbx_description
1 polymer ?
#
loop_
_entity_poly.entity_id
_entity_poly.type
_entity_poly.pdbx_seq_one_letter_code
_entity_poly.pdbx_strand_id
1 'polypeptide(L)'
;MLQHIKILSPIILIFYSFVLSQVKLEVNTIPTKVDIHLDGVNLGSSPIKNERITPGVHKFEIKKKGYAPLTYDLLVNPAQAISLDFFLNPIYECKFKTEEKGLVFELNGEHRWDVDMVRLRLEAGDHLLRVFKIGEIIDEQTIRVDQPKKYNYFLKKPLASN
;
A
#
# COMPACT_ATOMS: atom_id res chain seq x y z
N MET A 1 -20.69 62.26 -19.45
CA MET A 1 -20.71 60.79 -19.45
C MET A 1 -19.31 60.31 -19.08
N LEU A 2 -19.01 60.17 -17.78
CA LEU A 2 -17.76 59.54 -17.32
C LEU A 2 -18.10 58.17 -16.74
N GLN A 3 -17.56 57.11 -17.33
CA GLN A 3 -17.67 55.76 -16.79
C GLN A 3 -16.64 55.58 -15.67
N HIS A 4 -17.11 55.20 -14.48
CA HIS A 4 -16.27 54.80 -13.37
C HIS A 4 -15.53 53.51 -13.71
N ILE A 5 -14.20 53.58 -13.77
CA ILE A 5 -13.32 52.41 -13.80
C ILE A 5 -13.33 51.81 -12.38
N LYS A 6 -14.00 50.66 -12.20
CA LYS A 6 -13.89 49.88 -10.96
C LYS A 6 -12.50 49.24 -10.92
N ILE A 7 -11.62 49.77 -10.09
CA ILE A 7 -10.32 49.15 -9.79
C ILE A 7 -10.62 47.84 -9.06
N LEU A 8 -10.24 46.70 -9.66
CA LEU A 8 -10.35 45.40 -8.99
C LEU A 8 -9.55 45.44 -7.69
N SER A 9 -10.14 44.93 -6.61
CA SER A 9 -9.48 44.82 -5.31
C SER A 9 -8.20 43.98 -5.42
N PRO A 10 -7.06 44.39 -4.82
CA PRO A 10 -5.83 43.60 -4.84
C PRO A 10 -6.00 42.23 -4.18
N ILE A 11 -6.96 42.08 -3.26
CA ILE A 11 -7.31 40.80 -2.63
C ILE A 11 -7.87 39.80 -3.65
N ILE A 12 -8.64 40.29 -4.64
CA ILE A 12 -9.18 39.47 -5.73
C ILE A 12 -8.07 39.05 -6.69
N LEU A 13 -7.11 39.94 -6.98
CA LEU A 13 -5.95 39.63 -7.82
C LEU A 13 -4.97 38.64 -7.16
N ILE A 14 -4.72 38.78 -5.85
CA ILE A 14 -3.86 37.86 -5.09
C ILE A 14 -4.48 36.46 -5.02
N PHE A 15 -5.80 36.36 -4.84
CA PHE A 15 -6.51 35.08 -4.93
C PHE A 15 -6.43 34.50 -6.35
N TYR A 16 -6.58 35.32 -7.40
CA TYR A 16 -6.49 34.85 -8.79
C TYR A 16 -5.10 34.32 -9.15
N SER A 17 -4.03 34.91 -8.59
CA SER A 17 -2.65 34.44 -8.80
C SER A 17 -2.34 33.11 -8.13
N PHE A 18 -3.06 32.73 -7.05
CA PHE A 18 -2.95 31.40 -6.44
C PHE A 18 -3.69 30.31 -7.25
N VAL A 19 -4.70 30.71 -8.03
CA VAL A 19 -5.60 29.82 -8.79
C VAL A 19 -4.94 29.26 -10.08
N LEU A 20 -3.72 29.69 -10.45
CA LEU A 20 -3.12 29.33 -11.75
C LEU A 20 -1.67 28.80 -11.71
N SER A 21 -1.04 28.69 -10.53
CA SER A 21 0.25 27.99 -10.48
C SER A 21 0.00 26.50 -10.68
N GLN A 22 0.66 25.91 -11.67
CA GLN A 22 0.62 24.47 -11.92
C GLN A 22 2.04 23.91 -11.88
N VAL A 23 2.19 22.84 -11.12
CA VAL A 23 3.42 22.07 -11.00
C VAL A 23 3.34 20.87 -11.93
N LYS A 24 4.43 20.63 -12.66
CA LYS A 24 4.55 19.43 -13.50
C LYS A 24 4.73 18.21 -12.60
N LEU A 25 3.92 17.18 -12.83
CA LEU A 25 3.99 15.88 -12.15
C LEU A 25 4.37 14.76 -13.13
N GLU A 26 5.30 13.93 -12.72
CA GLU A 26 5.60 12.63 -13.31
C GLU A 26 5.49 11.54 -12.23
N VAL A 27 4.86 10.42 -12.56
CA VAL A 27 4.72 9.28 -11.64
C VAL A 27 5.04 7.99 -12.37
N ASN A 28 6.01 7.25 -11.85
CA ASN A 28 6.30 5.88 -12.28
C ASN A 28 5.96 4.89 -11.18
N THR A 29 5.71 3.65 -11.58
CA THR A 29 5.49 2.57 -10.63
C THR A 29 6.18 1.29 -11.08
N ILE A 30 6.54 0.45 -10.11
CA ILE A 30 6.92 -0.94 -10.31
C ILE A 30 5.92 -1.81 -9.54
N PRO A 31 5.11 -2.66 -10.22
CA PRO A 31 5.06 -2.87 -11.68
C PRO A 31 4.46 -1.68 -12.44
N THR A 32 4.52 -1.68 -13.77
CA THR A 32 3.83 -0.68 -14.62
C THR A 32 2.33 -0.98 -14.76
N LYS A 33 1.58 -0.05 -15.37
CA LYS A 33 0.13 -0.12 -15.57
C LYS A 33 -0.63 -0.25 -14.25
N VAL A 34 -0.31 0.61 -13.29
CA VAL A 34 -0.96 0.72 -11.99
C VAL A 34 -1.92 1.90 -12.04
N ASP A 35 -3.14 1.75 -11.53
CA ASP A 35 -4.14 2.81 -11.54
C ASP A 35 -3.84 3.82 -10.43
N ILE A 36 -3.74 5.09 -10.81
CA ILE A 36 -3.35 6.19 -9.92
C ILE A 36 -4.51 7.17 -9.81
N HIS A 37 -4.90 7.47 -8.58
CA HIS A 37 -5.83 8.56 -8.28
C HIS A 37 -5.12 9.63 -7.47
N LEU A 38 -5.49 10.89 -7.70
CA LEU A 38 -5.06 12.05 -6.93
C LEU A 38 -6.29 12.77 -6.41
N ASP A 39 -6.41 12.90 -5.10
CA ASP A 39 -7.58 13.50 -4.42
C ASP A 39 -8.92 12.88 -4.84
N GLY A 40 -8.90 11.56 -5.07
CA GLY A 40 -10.07 10.81 -5.56
C GLY A 40 -10.33 10.90 -7.07
N VAL A 41 -9.59 11.74 -7.82
CA VAL A 41 -9.68 11.85 -9.28
C VAL A 41 -8.73 10.86 -9.94
N ASN A 42 -9.23 10.06 -10.88
CA ASN A 42 -8.41 9.10 -11.63
C ASN A 42 -7.48 9.82 -12.62
N LEU A 43 -6.16 9.69 -12.43
CA LEU A 43 -5.14 10.22 -13.34
C LEU A 43 -4.80 9.24 -14.48
N GLY A 44 -5.26 7.99 -14.39
CA GLY A 44 -4.99 6.91 -15.34
C GLY A 44 -3.96 5.92 -14.82
N SER A 45 -3.40 5.13 -15.74
CA SER A 45 -2.45 4.07 -15.39
C SER A 45 -1.00 4.51 -15.61
N SER A 46 -0.11 4.16 -14.68
CA SER A 46 1.32 4.48 -14.75
C SER A 46 2.03 3.94 -16.01
N PRO A 47 3.04 4.65 -16.55
CA PRO A 47 3.57 5.93 -16.06
C PRO A 47 2.68 7.14 -16.42
N ILE A 48 2.57 8.09 -15.48
CA ILE A 48 1.93 9.40 -15.70
C ILE A 48 3.01 10.39 -16.08
N LYS A 49 2.82 11.13 -17.18
CA LYS A 49 3.81 12.08 -17.70
C LYS A 49 3.16 13.42 -18.00
N ASN A 50 3.87 14.50 -17.66
CA ASN A 50 3.46 15.89 -17.93
C ASN A 50 2.11 16.28 -17.34
N GLU A 51 1.66 15.60 -16.27
CA GLU A 51 0.44 15.96 -15.56
C GLU A 51 0.62 17.31 -14.84
N ARG A 52 -0.47 18.05 -14.63
CA ARG A 52 -0.42 19.38 -14.03
C ARG A 52 -1.28 19.44 -12.78
N ILE A 53 -0.64 19.64 -11.65
CA ILE A 53 -1.29 19.69 -10.33
C ILE A 53 -1.09 21.05 -9.69
N THR A 54 -2.03 21.46 -8.85
CA THR A 54 -1.93 22.72 -8.11
C THR A 54 -0.94 22.61 -6.96
N PRO A 55 -0.36 23.72 -6.48
CA PRO A 55 0.27 23.76 -5.18
C PRO A 55 -0.73 23.45 -4.06
N GLY A 56 -0.26 22.78 -3.01
CA GLY A 56 -1.10 22.37 -1.89
C GLY A 56 -0.86 20.92 -1.46
N VAL A 57 -1.70 20.44 -0.55
CA VAL A 57 -1.66 19.06 -0.09
C VAL A 57 -2.52 18.21 -1.02
N HIS A 58 -1.95 17.11 -1.47
CA HIS A 58 -2.60 16.13 -2.33
C HIS A 58 -2.45 14.73 -1.73
N LYS A 59 -3.44 13.87 -1.98
CA LYS A 59 -3.40 12.46 -1.59
C LYS A 59 -3.43 11.56 -2.81
N PHE A 60 -2.40 10.73 -2.97
CA PHE A 60 -2.39 9.66 -3.94
C PHE A 60 -3.07 8.42 -3.39
N GLU A 61 -3.91 7.78 -4.21
CA GLU A 61 -4.35 6.40 -4.02
C GLU A 61 -3.93 5.56 -5.22
N ILE A 62 -3.09 4.57 -4.97
CA ILE A 62 -2.42 3.80 -6.01
C ILE A 62 -2.82 2.33 -5.85
N LYS A 63 -3.48 1.79 -6.89
CA LYS A 63 -4.15 0.49 -6.83
C LYS A 63 -3.82 -0.35 -8.05
N LYS A 64 -3.56 -1.64 -7.81
CA LYS A 64 -3.45 -2.65 -8.86
C LYS A 64 -3.92 -4.00 -8.32
N LYS A 65 -4.71 -4.73 -9.10
CA LYS A 65 -5.14 -6.08 -8.73
C LYS A 65 -3.92 -6.98 -8.45
N GLY A 66 -3.94 -7.66 -7.30
CA GLY A 66 -2.86 -8.56 -6.90
C GLY A 66 -1.70 -7.89 -6.17
N TYR A 67 -1.86 -6.62 -5.79
CA TYR A 67 -0.88 -5.85 -5.02
C TYR A 67 -1.54 -5.16 -3.83
N ALA A 68 -0.76 -4.87 -2.80
CA ALA A 68 -1.17 -4.06 -1.67
C ALA A 68 -1.48 -2.63 -2.14
N PRO A 69 -2.61 -2.03 -1.70
CA PRO A 69 -2.92 -0.64 -2.02
C PRO A 69 -1.92 0.29 -1.33
N LEU A 70 -1.51 1.35 -2.02
CA LEU A 70 -0.59 2.34 -1.49
C LEU A 70 -1.27 3.72 -1.43
N THR A 71 -1.14 4.40 -0.29
CA THR A 71 -1.57 5.80 -0.12
C THR A 71 -0.34 6.66 0.18
N TYR A 72 -0.28 7.85 -0.40
CA TYR A 72 0.84 8.76 -0.22
C TYR A 72 0.37 10.21 -0.17
N ASP A 73 0.67 10.92 0.91
CA ASP A 73 0.39 12.35 1.05
C ASP A 73 1.56 13.17 0.48
N LEU A 74 1.26 14.09 -0.43
CA LEU A 74 2.23 14.96 -1.10
C LEU A 74 1.93 16.43 -0.80
N LEU A 75 2.93 17.17 -0.31
CA LEU A 75 2.88 18.63 -0.28
C LEU A 75 3.57 19.20 -1.52
N VAL A 76 2.79 19.81 -2.40
CA VAL A 76 3.24 20.41 -3.65
C VAL A 76 3.57 21.88 -3.43
N ASN A 77 4.84 22.23 -3.66
CA ASN A 77 5.30 23.62 -3.65
C ASN A 77 5.39 24.16 -5.08
N PRO A 78 5.02 25.43 -5.34
CA PRO A 78 4.91 26.00 -6.70
C PRO A 78 6.22 26.13 -7.49
N ALA A 79 7.38 25.84 -6.87
CA ALA A 79 8.68 26.20 -7.39
C ALA A 79 9.35 25.12 -8.26
N GLN A 80 8.95 23.85 -8.17
CA GLN A 80 9.70 22.74 -8.78
C GLN A 80 8.78 21.64 -9.31
N ALA A 81 9.15 21.05 -10.45
CA ALA A 81 8.53 19.84 -10.97
C ALA A 81 8.73 18.66 -10.01
N ILE A 82 7.75 17.76 -9.96
CA ILE A 82 7.73 16.60 -9.07
C ILE A 82 7.81 15.32 -9.90
N SER A 83 8.71 14.43 -9.49
CA SER A 83 8.82 13.07 -10.04
C SER A 83 8.76 12.09 -8.87
N LEU A 84 7.82 11.16 -8.91
CA LEU A 84 7.64 10.14 -7.87
C LEU A 84 7.75 8.74 -8.46
N ASP A 85 8.47 7.87 -7.76
CA ASP A 85 8.57 6.45 -8.07
C ASP A 85 7.95 5.64 -6.93
N PHE A 86 6.96 4.81 -7.26
CA PHE A 86 6.29 3.95 -6.29
C PHE A 86 6.55 2.47 -6.55
N PHE A 87 6.68 1.69 -5.49
CA PHE A 87 6.85 0.24 -5.55
C PHE A 87 5.68 -0.41 -4.83
N LEU A 88 4.90 -1.19 -5.56
CA LEU A 88 3.75 -1.90 -4.98
C LEU A 88 4.18 -3.29 -4.52
N ASN A 89 3.75 -3.64 -3.31
CA ASN A 89 4.03 -4.96 -2.76
C ASN A 89 3.05 -6.01 -3.32
N PRO A 90 3.50 -7.11 -3.94
CA PRO A 90 2.60 -8.15 -4.42
C PRO A 90 1.79 -8.80 -3.29
N ILE A 91 0.60 -9.32 -3.61
CA ILE A 91 -0.19 -10.17 -2.73
C ILE A 91 -0.27 -11.57 -3.37
N TYR A 92 0.17 -12.58 -2.63
CA TYR A 92 0.15 -13.97 -3.04
C TYR A 92 -0.92 -14.78 -2.31
N GLU A 93 -1.53 -15.73 -3.01
CA GLU A 93 -2.37 -16.75 -2.36
C GLU A 93 -1.48 -17.87 -1.84
N CYS A 94 -1.42 -18.02 -0.53
CA CYS A 94 -0.65 -19.02 0.18
C CYS A 94 -1.58 -20.07 0.80
N LYS A 95 -1.15 -21.33 0.79
CA LYS A 95 -1.89 -22.44 1.41
C LYS A 95 -1.09 -22.93 2.61
N PHE A 96 -1.70 -23.01 3.77
CA PHE A 96 -1.11 -23.63 4.94
C PHE A 96 -1.77 -24.97 5.15
N LYS A 97 -0.98 -26.03 5.35
CA LYS A 97 -1.46 -27.38 5.65
C LYS A 97 -0.70 -27.94 6.85
N THR A 98 -1.38 -28.68 7.73
CA THR A 98 -0.73 -29.55 8.71
C THR A 98 -1.41 -30.91 8.77
N GLU A 99 -0.71 -31.90 9.33
CA GLU A 99 -1.29 -33.19 9.73
C GLU A 99 -1.32 -33.33 11.27
N GLU A 100 -0.74 -32.36 11.99
CA GLU A 100 -0.73 -32.28 13.44
C GLU A 100 -2.13 -32.02 13.99
N LYS A 101 -2.47 -32.63 15.12
CA LYS A 101 -3.79 -32.51 15.73
C LYS A 101 -3.77 -31.67 17.00
N GLY A 102 -4.84 -30.89 17.19
CA GLY A 102 -5.03 -30.06 18.38
C GLY A 102 -4.12 -28.84 18.44
N LEU A 103 -3.59 -28.39 17.29
CA LEU A 103 -2.79 -27.17 17.19
C LEU A 103 -3.68 -26.00 16.77
N VAL A 104 -3.35 -24.82 17.27
CA VAL A 104 -3.92 -23.56 16.79
C VAL A 104 -2.79 -22.70 16.23
N PHE A 105 -3.00 -22.17 15.05
CA PHE A 105 -2.05 -21.33 14.33
C PHE A 105 -2.51 -19.88 14.40
N GLU A 106 -1.56 -18.96 14.51
CA GLU A 106 -1.77 -17.52 14.45
C GLU A 106 -0.71 -16.90 13.54
N LEU A 107 -1.13 -16.16 12.52
CA LEU A 107 -0.24 -15.45 11.61
C LEU A 107 -0.34 -13.93 11.85
N ASN A 108 0.79 -13.31 12.14
CA ASN A 108 0.96 -11.88 12.43
C ASN A 108 0.08 -11.33 13.56
N GLY A 109 -0.38 -12.19 14.48
CA GLY A 109 -1.27 -11.76 15.57
C GLY A 109 -2.72 -11.48 15.18
N GLU A 110 -3.07 -11.55 13.90
CA GLU A 110 -4.41 -11.18 13.40
C GLU A 110 -5.20 -12.37 12.86
N HIS A 111 -4.52 -13.33 12.25
CA HIS A 111 -5.18 -14.44 11.55
C HIS A 111 -4.99 -15.75 12.32
N ARG A 112 -6.05 -16.23 12.97
CA ARG A 112 -6.01 -17.45 13.80
C ARG A 112 -6.85 -18.58 13.18
N TRP A 113 -6.33 -19.80 13.14
CA TRP A 113 -7.05 -20.99 12.65
C TRP A 113 -6.59 -22.28 13.32
N ASP A 114 -7.45 -23.29 13.33
CA ASP A 114 -7.22 -24.61 13.94
C ASP A 114 -7.58 -25.78 13.00
N VAL A 115 -7.86 -25.47 11.73
CA VAL A 115 -8.15 -26.47 10.69
C VAL A 115 -6.87 -26.95 9.98
N ASP A 116 -6.90 -28.19 9.49
CA ASP A 116 -5.76 -28.83 8.81
C ASP A 116 -5.31 -28.10 7.53
N MET A 117 -6.17 -27.27 6.91
CA MET A 117 -5.83 -26.50 5.71
C MET A 117 -6.56 -25.15 5.66
N VAL A 118 -5.81 -24.07 5.39
CA VAL A 118 -6.36 -22.74 5.12
C VAL A 118 -5.69 -22.13 3.87
N ARG A 119 -6.41 -21.24 3.18
CA ARG A 119 -5.88 -20.38 2.12
C ARG A 119 -5.90 -18.95 2.60
N LEU A 120 -4.77 -18.25 2.51
CA LEU A 120 -4.62 -16.86 2.93
C LEU A 120 -4.04 -16.04 1.79
N ARG A 121 -4.47 -14.79 1.66
CA ARG A 121 -3.86 -13.81 0.75
C ARG A 121 -2.90 -12.95 1.56
N LEU A 122 -1.62 -13.10 1.31
CA LEU A 122 -0.54 -12.48 2.08
C LEU A 122 0.25 -11.54 1.20
N GLU A 123 0.59 -10.37 1.73
CA GLU A 123 1.57 -9.49 1.10
C GLU A 123 2.93 -10.17 1.00
N ALA A 124 3.77 -9.79 0.04
CA ALA A 124 5.12 -10.31 -0.01
C ALA A 124 5.93 -9.75 1.17
N GLY A 125 6.77 -10.59 1.78
CA GLY A 125 7.53 -10.24 2.96
C GLY A 125 7.56 -11.36 3.99
N ASP A 126 8.01 -11.01 5.18
CA ASP A 126 8.14 -11.94 6.30
C ASP A 126 6.89 -11.86 7.19
N HIS A 127 6.35 -13.02 7.55
CA HIS A 127 5.20 -13.15 8.43
C HIS A 127 5.52 -14.05 9.61
N LEU A 128 5.10 -13.66 10.81
CA LEU A 128 5.32 -14.44 12.02
C LEU A 128 4.16 -15.44 12.21
N LEU A 129 4.47 -16.73 12.16
CA LEU A 129 3.56 -17.81 12.50
C LEU A 129 3.84 -18.26 13.94
N ARG A 130 2.84 -18.16 14.81
CA ARG A 130 2.83 -18.77 16.14
C ARG A 130 1.95 -20.01 16.13
N VAL A 131 2.37 -21.03 16.86
CA VAL A 131 1.63 -22.28 16.99
C VAL A 131 1.41 -22.57 18.46
N PHE A 132 0.16 -22.85 18.80
CA PHE A 132 -0.30 -23.06 20.15
C PHE A 132 -0.80 -24.49 20.34
N LYS A 133 -0.60 -25.02 21.54
CA LYS A 133 -1.23 -26.26 22.01
C LYS A 133 -1.70 -26.05 23.44
N ILE A 134 -2.99 -26.27 23.69
CA ILE A 134 -3.61 -26.05 25.00
C ILE A 134 -3.34 -24.61 25.52
N GLY A 135 -3.37 -23.63 24.62
CA GLY A 135 -3.19 -22.21 24.96
C GLY A 135 -1.76 -21.73 25.15
N GLU A 136 -0.76 -22.62 25.15
CA GLU A 136 0.65 -22.26 25.24
C GLU A 136 1.29 -22.20 23.84
N ILE A 137 2.18 -21.23 23.61
CA ILE A 137 2.99 -21.16 22.39
C ILE A 137 4.02 -22.30 22.45
N ILE A 138 3.97 -23.19 21.46
CA ILE A 138 4.88 -24.33 21.35
C ILE A 138 5.88 -24.20 20.20
N ASP A 139 5.65 -23.27 19.26
CA ASP A 139 6.54 -23.01 18.14
C ASP A 139 6.30 -21.60 17.56
N GLU A 140 7.36 -21.00 17.04
CA GLU A 140 7.34 -19.72 16.33
C GLU A 140 8.22 -19.83 15.08
N GLN A 141 7.68 -19.43 13.93
CA GLN A 141 8.37 -19.50 12.64
C GLN A 141 8.16 -18.23 11.84
N THR A 142 9.23 -17.71 11.23
CA THR A 142 9.12 -16.68 10.19
C THR A 142 8.86 -17.34 8.85
N ILE A 143 7.71 -17.02 8.26
CA ILE A 143 7.27 -17.46 6.95
C ILE A 143 7.57 -16.35 5.95
N ARG A 144 8.60 -16.56 5.11
CA ARG A 144 8.88 -15.67 3.98
C ARG A 144 7.95 -15.99 2.82
N VAL A 145 7.18 -14.99 2.41
CA VAL A 145 6.24 -15.01 1.28
C VAL A 145 6.82 -14.19 0.15
N ASP A 146 7.24 -14.87 -0.92
CA ASP A 146 7.81 -14.26 -2.13
C ASP A 146 7.13 -14.75 -3.42
N GLN A 147 6.23 -15.73 -3.29
CA GLN A 147 5.47 -16.33 -4.37
C GLN A 147 4.25 -17.09 -3.84
N PRO A 148 3.27 -17.44 -4.69
CA PRO A 148 2.20 -18.37 -4.32
C PRO A 148 2.80 -19.72 -3.93
N LYS A 149 2.57 -20.15 -2.68
CA LYS A 149 3.21 -21.35 -2.13
C LYS A 149 2.29 -22.08 -1.16
N LYS A 150 2.46 -23.41 -1.11
CA LYS A 150 1.93 -24.25 -0.05
C LYS A 150 3.00 -24.45 1.03
N TYR A 151 2.70 -24.05 2.25
CA TYR A 151 3.48 -24.30 3.46
C TYR A 151 2.90 -25.50 4.18
N ASN A 152 3.70 -26.56 4.30
CA ASN A 152 3.33 -27.71 5.13
C ASN A 152 4.01 -27.54 6.48
N TYR A 153 3.22 -27.39 7.54
CA TYR A 153 3.70 -27.30 8.90
C TYR A 153 3.89 -28.69 9.50
N PHE A 154 5.04 -28.88 10.13
CA PHE A 154 5.37 -30.03 10.96
C PHE A 154 5.91 -29.52 12.28
N LEU A 155 5.44 -30.09 13.39
CA LEU A 155 5.94 -29.71 14.71
C LEU A 155 7.39 -30.19 14.84
N LYS A 156 8.33 -29.26 15.04
CA LYS A 156 9.71 -29.64 15.36
C LYS A 156 9.69 -30.39 16.69
N LYS A 157 10.40 -31.52 16.78
CA LYS A 157 10.57 -32.21 18.07
C LYS A 157 11.12 -31.22 19.09
N PRO A 158 10.63 -31.20 20.33
CA PRO A 158 11.29 -30.46 21.39
C PRO A 158 12.75 -30.91 21.43
N LEU A 159 13.69 -29.96 21.49
CA LEU A 159 15.04 -30.30 21.94
C LEU A 159 14.86 -31.01 23.27
N ALA A 160 15.26 -32.28 23.36
CA ALA A 160 15.20 -33.00 24.61
C ALA A 160 15.85 -32.14 25.69
N SER A 161 15.07 -31.75 26.69
CA SER A 161 15.59 -31.13 27.90
C SER A 161 16.51 -32.16 28.56
N ASN A 162 17.82 -31.93 28.45
CA ASN A 162 18.83 -32.63 29.24
C ASN A 162 18.68 -32.29 30.72
#